data_AF-A0A662BYD4-F1
#
_entry.id   AF-A0A662BYD4-F1
#
_cell.length_a   1.000
_cell.length_b   1.000
_cell.length_c   1.000
_cell.angle_alpha   90.00
_cell.angle_beta   90.00
_cell.angle_gamma   90.00
#
_symmetry.space_group_name_H-M   'P 1'
#
loop_
_entity.id
_entity.type
_entity.pdbx_description
1 polymer ?
#
loop_
_entity_poly.entity_id
_entity_poly.type
_entity_poly.pdbx_seq_one_letter_code
_entity_poly.pdbx_strand_id
1 'polypeptide(L)' 'MGEKDKHSELKALISLLDEPDGEVYEQIKNKIHAHGIESIPVLESAWEASFDPILQERIEDIIHMIQLDDLYAELSSWAQ' A
#
# COMPACT_ATOMS: atom_id res chain seq x y z
N MET A 1 13.17 3.55 -16.26
CA MET A 1 11.96 3.92 -15.51
C MET A 1 12.42 4.65 -14.27
N GLY A 2 12.10 5.93 -14.14
CA GLY A 2 12.61 6.76 -13.05
C GLY A 2 11.77 6.62 -11.79
N GLU A 3 12.33 6.90 -10.62
CA GLU A 3 11.61 6.95 -9.33
C GLU A 3 10.34 7.82 -9.40
N LYS A 4 10.39 8.87 -10.22
CA LYS A 4 9.26 9.79 -10.46
C LYS A 4 8.03 9.09 -11.06
N ASP A 5 8.24 8.10 -11.91
CA ASP A 5 7.15 7.36 -12.56
C ASP A 5 6.47 6.42 -11.55
N LYS A 6 7.26 5.74 -10.71
CA LYS A 6 6.74 4.88 -9.62
C LYS A 6 5.87 5.64 -8.64
N HIS A 7 6.27 6.84 -8.21
CA HIS A 7 5.44 7.66 -7.32
C HIS A 7 4.13 8.11 -7.98
N SER A 8 4.14 8.39 -9.29
CA SER A 8 2.92 8.76 -10.01
C SER A 8 1.96 7.59 -10.16
N GLU A 9 2.48 6.38 -10.41
CA GLU A 9 1.70 5.16 -10.48
C GLU A 9 1.08 4.83 -9.11
N LEU A 10 1.88 4.86 -8.04
CA LEU A 10 1.41 4.58 -6.69
C LEU A 10 0.29 5.54 -6.26
N LYS A 11 0.43 6.84 -6.55
CA LYS A 11 -0.64 7.81 -6.27
C LYS A 11 -1.91 7.53 -7.06
N ALA A 12 -1.79 7.11 -8.33
CA ALA A 12 -2.93 6.72 -9.13
C ALA A 12 -3.62 5.47 -8.57
N LEU A 13 -2.85 4.46 -8.13
CA LEU A 13 -3.40 3.27 -7.49
C LEU A 13 -4.15 3.60 -6.19
N ILE A 14 -3.57 4.46 -5.35
CA ILE A 14 -4.20 4.88 -4.09
C ILE A 14 -5.52 5.62 -4.35
N SER A 15 -5.61 6.43 -5.41
CA SER A 15 -6.86 7.11 -5.77
C SER A 15 -7.99 6.19 -6.25
N LEU A 16 -7.70 4.91 -6.46
CA LEU A 16 -8.68 3.89 -6.85
C LEU A 16 -9.09 2.97 -5.69
N LEU A 17 -8.57 3.21 -4.48
CA LEU A 17 -8.85 2.37 -3.31
C LEU A 17 -10.29 2.53 -2.77
N ASP A 18 -11.07 3.49 -3.27
CA ASP A 18 -12.50 3.63 -3.01
C ASP A 18 -13.37 2.72 -3.89
N GLU A 19 -12.77 1.94 -4.80
CA GLU A 19 -13.47 1.04 -5.71
C GLU A 19 -14.40 0.07 -4.96
N PRO A 20 -15.72 0.11 -5.23
CA PRO A 20 -16.68 -0.79 -4.57
C PRO A 20 -16.60 -2.24 -5.04
N ASP A 21 -16.08 -2.50 -6.25
CA ASP A 21 -15.88 -3.86 -6.73
C ASP A 21 -14.70 -4.53 -6.00
N GLY A 22 -15.01 -5.61 -5.27
CA GLY A 22 -14.02 -6.32 -4.45
C GLY A 22 -12.89 -6.97 -5.27
N GLU A 23 -13.16 -7.45 -6.49
CA GLU A 23 -12.13 -8.06 -7.33
C GLU A 23 -11.16 -7.00 -7.85
N VAL A 24 -11.69 -5.85 -8.27
CA VAL A 24 -10.86 -4.72 -8.72
C VAL A 24 -10.06 -4.13 -7.55
N TYR A 25 -10.67 -3.98 -6.37
CA TYR A 25 -9.97 -3.56 -5.16
C TYR A 25 -8.80 -4.49 -4.85
N GLU A 26 -9.00 -5.81 -4.86
CA GLU A 26 -7.93 -6.77 -4.61
C GLU A 26 -6.80 -6.66 -5.65
N GLN A 27 -7.12 -6.41 -6.92
CA GLN A 27 -6.09 -6.17 -7.95
C GLN A 27 -5.28 -4.89 -7.66
N ILE A 28 -5.93 -3.81 -7.22
CA ILE A 28 -5.27 -2.54 -6.87
C ILE A 28 -4.38 -2.74 -5.63
N LYS A 29 -4.93 -3.36 -4.58
CA LYS A 29 -4.22 -3.70 -3.35
C LYS A 29 -2.95 -4.50 -3.63
N ASN A 30 -3.03 -5.55 -4.46
CA ASN A 30 -1.88 -6.37 -4.81
C ASN A 30 -0.80 -5.57 -5.58
N LYS A 31 -1.20 -4.63 -6.45
CA LYS A 31 -0.24 -3.76 -7.14
C LYS A 31 0.46 -2.80 -6.17
N ILE A 32 -0.27 -2.23 -5.22
CA ILE A 32 0.31 -1.37 -4.17
C ILE A 32 1.29 -2.18 -3.32
N HIS A 33 0.87 -3.35 -2.86
CA HIS A 33 1.71 -4.25 -2.06
C HIS A 33 3.02 -4.63 -2.77
N ALA A 34 2.99 -4.84 -4.08
CA ALA A 34 4.19 -5.13 -4.87
C ALA A 34 5.25 -3.99 -4.88
N HIS A 35 4.88 -2.77 -4.47
CA HIS A 35 5.83 -1.68 -4.27
C HIS A 35 6.60 -1.80 -2.94
N GLY A 36 6.14 -2.67 -2.03
CA GLY A 36 6.80 -2.96 -0.76
C GLY A 36 6.92 -1.74 0.16
N ILE A 37 7.94 -1.76 1.02
CA ILE A 37 8.13 -0.76 2.08
C ILE A 37 8.28 0.68 1.56
N GLU A 38 8.76 0.86 0.33
CA GLU A 38 8.89 2.19 -0.31
C GLU A 38 7.55 2.90 -0.50
N SER A 39 6.43 2.16 -0.49
CA SER A 39 5.09 2.71 -0.65
C SER A 39 4.49 3.31 0.62
N ILE A 40 4.99 2.91 1.81
CA ILE A 40 4.42 3.28 3.11
C ILE A 40 4.29 4.79 3.28
N PRO A 41 5.31 5.63 3.01
CA PRO A 41 5.18 7.07 3.24
C PRO A 41 4.08 7.74 2.40
N VAL A 42 3.80 7.18 1.21
CA VAL A 42 2.72 7.69 0.34
C VAL A 42 1.36 7.21 0.83
N LEU A 43 1.28 5.98 1.34
CA LEU A 43 0.06 5.43 1.96
C LEU A 43 -0.30 6.19 3.24
N GLU A 44 0.65 6.45 4.13
CA GLU A 44 0.46 7.24 5.35
C GLU A 44 -0.05 8.64 5.02
N SER A 45 0.59 9.31 4.06
CA SER A 45 0.13 10.63 3.60
C SER A 45 -1.30 10.61 3.04
N ALA A 46 -1.70 9.53 2.36
CA ALA A 46 -3.07 9.37 1.86
C ALA A 46 -4.06 9.05 2.98
N TRP A 47 -3.67 8.24 3.96
CA TRP A 47 -4.47 7.92 5.14
C TRP A 47 -4.76 9.17 5.98
N GLU A 48 -3.73 10.00 6.22
CA GLU A 48 -3.86 11.28 6.95
C GLU A 48 -4.75 12.29 6.21
N ALA A 49 -4.75 12.26 4.87
CA ALA A 49 -5.54 13.14 4.04
C ALA A 49 -6.99 12.65 3.82
N SER A 50 -7.28 11.40 4.16
CA SER A 50 -8.61 10.80 3.99
C SER A 50 -9.54 11.14 5.16
N PHE A 51 -10.80 11.43 4.84
CA PHE A 51 -11.89 11.56 5.82
C PHE A 51 -12.94 10.45 5.69
N ASP A 52 -12.73 9.50 4.76
CA ASP A 52 -13.58 8.35 4.58
C ASP A 52 -13.05 7.18 5.44
N PRO A 53 -13.83 6.71 6.44
CA PRO A 53 -13.42 5.60 7.30
C PRO A 53 -13.12 4.30 6.53
N ILE A 54 -13.84 4.02 5.45
CA ILE A 54 -13.63 2.80 4.66
C ILE A 54 -12.29 2.88 3.94
N LEU A 55 -11.99 4.04 3.34
CA LEU A 55 -10.71 4.27 2.68
C LEU A 55 -9.55 4.24 3.68
N GLN A 56 -9.73 4.80 4.88
CA GLN A 56 -8.73 4.73 5.94
C GLN A 56 -8.44 3.28 6.37
N GLU A 57 -9.48 2.48 6.63
CA GLU A 57 -9.35 1.05 6.95
C GLU A 57 -8.60 0.29 5.84
N ARG A 58 -8.98 0.51 4.58
CA ARG A 58 -8.33 -0.12 3.42
C ARG A 58 -6.85 0.25 3.30
N ILE A 59 -6.48 1.51 3.55
CA ILE A 59 -5.09 1.95 3.50
C ILE A 59 -4.31 1.36 4.68
N GLU A 60 -4.88 1.37 5.89
CA GLU A 60 -4.29 0.80 7.09
C GLU A 60 -3.99 -0.70 6.93
N ASP A 61 -4.94 -1.46 6.38
CA ASP A 61 -4.76 -2.89 6.07
C ASP A 61 -3.58 -3.15 5.13
N ILE A 62 -3.41 -2.30 4.11
CA ILE A 62 -2.31 -2.42 3.15
C ILE A 62 -0.97 -2.10 3.83
N ILE A 63 -0.91 -1.05 4.64
CA ILE A 63 0.30 -0.70 5.41
C ILE A 63 0.70 -1.87 6.31
N HIS A 64 -0.24 -2.40 7.09
CA HIS A 64 0.02 -3.53 7.98
C HIS A 64 0.49 -4.78 7.24
N MET A 65 -0.09 -5.08 6.08
CA MET A 65 0.33 -6.22 5.26
C MET A 65 1.77 -6.09 4.79
N ILE A 66 2.16 -4.90 4.30
CA ILE A 66 3.54 -4.62 3.86
C ILE A 66 4.52 -4.71 5.03
N GLN A 67 4.20 -4.10 6.16
CA GLN A 67 5.06 -4.12 7.36
C GLN A 67 5.24 -5.52 7.92
N LEU A 68 4.19 -6.34 7.91
CA LEU A 68 4.26 -7.71 8.39
C LEU A 68 5.18 -8.56 7.51
N ASP A 69 5.07 -8.44 6.19
CA ASP A 69 5.92 -9.18 5.25
C ASP A 69 7.39 -8.75 5.37
N ASP A 70 7.65 -7.46 5.54
CA ASP A 70 8.99 -6.91 5.75
C ASP A 70 9.59 -7.39 7.08
N LEU A 71 8.83 -7.30 8.18
CA LEU A 71 9.23 -7.82 9.48
C LEU A 71 9.55 -9.33 9.42
N TYR A 72 8.72 -10.11 8.72
CA TYR A 72 8.97 -11.54 8.55
C TYR A 72 10.27 -11.81 7.79
N ALA A 73 10.54 -11.02 6.73
CA ALA A 73 11.78 -11.13 5.97
C ALA A 73 13.00 -10.76 6.82
N GLU A 74 12.93 -9.66 7.59
CA GLU A 74 14.00 -9.24 8.50
C GLU A 74 14.29 -10.29 9.57
N LEU A 75 13.25 -10.82 10.23
CA LEU A 75 13.40 -11.85 11.26
C LEU A 75 13.98 -13.15 10.68
N SER A 76 13.54 -13.53 9.48
CA SER A 76 14.06 -14.71 8.78
C SER A 76 15.54 -14.55 8.41
N SER A 77 15.93 -13.35 7.98
CA SER A 77 17.33 -13.02 7.69
C SER A 77 18.18 -12.96 8.96
N TRP A 78 17.63 -12.53 10.09
CA TRP A 78 18.34 -12.48 11.38
C TRP A 78 18.59 -13.88 11.96
N ALA A 79 17.66 -14.81 11.75
CA ALA A 79 17.77 -16.18 12.25
C ALA A 79 18.78 -17.06 11.47
N GLN A 80 19.27 -16.58 10.32
CA GLN A 80 20.29 -17.25 9.50
C GLN A 80 21.70 -16.96 10.02
#